data_AF-A0A7K6IWR3-F1
#
_entry.id   AF-A0A7K6IWR3-F1
#
_cell.length_a   1.000
_cell.length_b   1.000
_cell.length_c   1.000
_cell.angle_alpha   90.00
_cell.angle_beta   90.00
_cell.angle_gamma   90.00
#
_symmetry.space_group_name_H-M   'P 1'
#
loop_
_entity.id
_entity.type
_entity.pdbx_description
1 polymer ?
#
loop_
_entity_poly.entity_id
_entity_poly.type
_entity_poly.pdbx_seq_one_letter_code
_entity_poly.pdbx_strand_id
1 'polypeptide(L)' 'GCMLNGKQYPFGFIERTEDCYRCSCSQSEMKCCSLFSTTVSYDKEKCKIIVNKKHCDYDVVEKNDPSKECFPQARV' A
#
# COMPACT_ATOMS: atom_id res chain seq x y z
N GLY A 1 -23.91 2.09 5.50
CA GLY A 1 -22.44 2.03 5.49
C GLY A 1 -21.99 0.94 4.55
N CYS A 2 -20.72 0.92 4.17
CA CYS A 2 -20.14 -0.07 3.27
C CYS A 2 -19.35 -1.12 4.05
N MET A 3 -19.26 -2.34 3.53
CA MET A 3 -18.44 -3.41 4.11
C MET A 3 -17.15 -3.55 3.29
N LEU A 4 -16.00 -3.52 3.96
CA LEU A 4 -14.70 -3.84 3.38
C LEU A 4 -13.98 -4.82 4.30
N ASN A 5 -13.58 -5.99 3.77
CA ASN A 5 -12.82 -7.01 4.50
C ASN A 5 -13.42 -7.39 5.87
N GLY A 6 -14.75 -7.48 5.94
CA GLY A 6 -15.47 -7.83 7.17
C GLY A 6 -15.69 -6.67 8.15
N LYS A 7 -15.20 -5.45 7.85
CA LYS A 7 -15.39 -4.24 8.65
C LYS A 7 -16.42 -3.31 8.03
N GLN A 8 -17.31 -2.76 8.84
CA GLN A 8 -18.30 -1.77 8.42
C GLN A 8 -17.74 -0.35 8.50
N TYR A 9 -17.89 0.42 7.43
CA TYR A 9 -17.49 1.81 7.31
C TYR A 9 -18.71 2.74 7.14
N PRO A 10 -18.67 3.97 7.66
CA PRO A 10 -19.72 4.95 7.44
C PRO A 10 -19.77 5.40 5.97
N PHE A 11 -20.88 6.01 5.58
CA PHE A 11 -20.95 6.72 4.29
C PHE A 11 -20.03 7.94 4.31
N GLY A 12 -19.45 8.27 3.16
CA GLY A 12 -18.53 9.38 2.97
C GLY A 12 -17.11 8.95 2.61
N PHE A 13 -16.19 9.89 2.77
CA PHE A 13 -14.79 9.72 2.44
C PHE A 13 -14.02 9.05 3.59
N ILE A 14 -13.21 8.05 3.25
CA ILE A 14 -12.38 7.29 4.17
C ILE A 14 -10.94 7.50 3.72
N GLU A 15 -10.20 8.29 4.49
CA GLU A 15 -8.84 8.68 4.13
C GLU A 15 -7.90 7.47 4.04
N ARG A 16 -8.01 6.53 4.99
CA ARG A 16 -7.19 5.34 5.05
C ARG A 16 -7.87 4.20 5.79
N THR A 17 -7.86 3.02 5.18
CA THR A 17 -8.27 1.75 5.81
C THR A 17 -7.07 1.00 6.39
N GLU A 18 -7.33 -0.04 7.18
CA GLU A 18 -6.28 -0.92 7.75
C GLU A 18 -5.50 -1.66 6.66
N ASP A 19 -6.16 -1.92 5.52
CA ASP A 19 -5.59 -2.56 4.35
C ASP A 19 -4.99 -1.59 3.33
N CYS A 20 -4.69 -0.36 3.75
CA CYS A 20 -4.01 0.63 2.90
C CYS A 20 -4.81 1.06 1.67
N TYR A 21 -6.13 1.22 1.82
CA TYR A 21 -6.98 1.81 0.79
C TYR A 21 -7.48 3.19 1.20
N ARG A 22 -7.52 4.09 0.23
CA ARG A 22 -8.32 5.31 0.28
C ARG A 22 -9.66 5.00 -0.35
N CYS A 23 -10.75 5.16 0.39
CA CYS A 23 -12.07 4.76 -0.07
C CYS A 23 -13.07 5.92 -0.04
N SER A 24 -14.12 5.79 -0.83
CA SER A 24 -15.33 6.61 -0.78
C SER A 24 -16.52 5.68 -0.80
N CYS A 25 -17.34 5.75 0.25
CA CYS A 25 -18.53 4.94 0.44
C CYS A 25 -19.79 5.78 0.15
N SER A 26 -20.49 5.48 -0.94
CA SER A 26 -21.78 6.09 -1.29
C SER A 26 -22.93 5.14 -0.92
N GLN A 27 -24.17 5.57 -1.17
CA GLN A 27 -25.34 4.70 -0.99
C GLN A 27 -25.39 3.54 -1.99
N SER A 28 -24.78 3.69 -3.17
CA SER A 28 -24.81 2.70 -4.25
C SER A 28 -23.59 1.78 -4.26
N GLU A 29 -22.41 2.30 -3.94
CA GLU A 29 -21.16 1.56 -4.06
C GLU A 29 -20.05 2.10 -3.16
N MET A 30 -19.02 1.29 -2.97
CA MET A 30 -17.76 1.72 -2.36
C MET A 30 -16.65 1.68 -3.40
N LYS A 31 -15.96 2.81 -3.59
CA LYS A 31 -14.78 2.89 -4.45
C LYS A 31 -13.55 2.97 -3.58
N CYS A 32 -12.55 2.14 -3.86
CA CYS A 32 -11.29 2.11 -3.13
C CYS A 32 -10.12 2.18 -4.09
N CYS A 33 -9.12 2.97 -3.75
CA CYS A 33 -7.83 3.05 -4.42
C CYS A 33 -6.75 2.58 -3.45
N SER A 34 -5.83 1.73 -3.93
CA SER A 34 -4.64 1.35 -3.16
C SER A 34 -3.78 2.57 -2.89
N LEU A 35 -3.29 2.70 -1.67
CA LEU A 35 -2.31 3.72 -1.29
C LEU A 35 -0.86 3.29 -1.60
N PHE A 36 -0.63 2.01 -1.90
CA PHE A 36 0.70 1.51 -2.25
C PHE A 36 1.20 2.12 -3.56
N SER A 37 2.36 2.79 -3.50
CA SER A 37 3.12 3.21 -4.67
C SER A 37 3.73 1.99 -5.35
N THR A 38 3.65 1.90 -6.67
CA THR A 38 4.17 0.74 -7.39
C THR A 38 5.65 0.94 -7.69
N THR A 39 6.51 0.06 -7.17
CA THR A 39 7.94 0.05 -7.54
C THR A 39 8.11 -0.55 -8.93
N VAL A 40 8.55 0.26 -9.91
CA VAL A 40 8.70 -0.16 -11.32
C VAL A 40 10.06 -0.79 -11.61
N SER A 41 11.12 -0.40 -10.89
CA SER A 41 12.45 -0.96 -11.09
C SER A 41 13.30 -0.92 -9.81
N TYR A 42 14.11 -1.97 -9.61
CA TYR A 42 15.14 -2.11 -8.58
C TYR A 42 16.06 -3.28 -8.96
N ASP A 43 17.22 -3.41 -8.30
CA ASP A 43 18.13 -4.56 -8.46
C ASP A 43 17.52 -5.83 -7.82
N LYS A 44 16.88 -6.65 -8.64
CA LYS A 44 16.23 -7.91 -8.21
C LYS A 44 17.22 -8.99 -7.75
N GLU A 45 18.51 -8.87 -8.13
CA GLU A 45 19.53 -9.84 -7.70
C GLU A 45 19.95 -9.58 -6.27
N LYS A 46 20.18 -8.31 -5.92
CA LYS A 46 20.68 -7.91 -4.59
C LYS A 46 19.59 -7.50 -3.62
N CYS A 47 18.40 -7.16 -4.10
CA CYS A 47 17.37 -6.52 -3.29
C CYS A 47 16.04 -7.25 -3.34
N LYS A 48 15.20 -6.97 -2.35
CA LYS A 48 13.85 -7.54 -2.19
C LYS A 48 12.88 -6.47 -1.73
N ILE A 49 11.60 -6.69 -2.02
CA ILE A 49 10.52 -5.82 -1.56
C ILE A 49 9.93 -6.37 -0.26
N ILE A 50 9.68 -5.48 0.70
CA ILE A 50 8.93 -5.76 1.92
C ILE A 50 7.72 -4.83 1.96
N VAL A 51 6.57 -5.38 2.37
CA VAL A 51 5.34 -4.59 2.51
C VAL A 51 5.38 -3.80 3.81
N ASN A 52 5.38 -2.48 3.72
CA ASN A 52 5.30 -1.59 4.86
C ASN A 52 3.87 -1.06 5.04
N LYS A 53 3.05 -1.80 5.80
CA LYS A 53 1.67 -1.40 6.10
C LYS A 53 1.55 -0.13 6.93
N LYS A 54 2.59 0.25 7.68
CA LYS A 54 2.61 1.49 8.47
C LYS A 54 2.68 2.71 7.55
N HIS A 55 3.44 2.62 6.46
CA HIS A 55 3.54 3.68 5.48
C HIS A 55 2.61 3.48 4.27
N CYS A 56 1.99 2.31 4.14
CA CYS A 56 1.29 1.87 2.93
C CYS A 56 2.18 1.95 1.70
N ASP A 57 3.40 1.42 1.81
CA ASP A 57 4.39 1.47 0.74
C ASP A 57 5.17 0.15 0.67
N TYR A 58 5.98 0.01 -0.37
CA TYR A 58 6.91 -1.08 -0.56
C TYR A 58 8.33 -0.59 -0.27
N ASP A 59 8.97 -1.18 0.74
CA ASP A 59 10.36 -0.91 1.06
C ASP A 59 11.23 -1.85 0.24
N VAL A 60 12.09 -1.28 -0.60
CA VAL A 60 13.11 -2.04 -1.34
C VAL A 60 14.37 -2.05 -0.48
N VAL A 61 14.74 -3.23 0.01
CA VAL A 61 15.87 -3.41 0.92
C VAL A 61 16.85 -4.44 0.39
N GLU A 62 18.08 -4.45 0.90
CA GLU A 62 19.05 -5.47 0.55
C GLU A 62 18.59 -6.86 1.02
N LYS A 63 18.90 -7.90 0.25
CA LYS A 63 18.61 -9.29 0.64
C LYS A 63 19.41 -9.71 1.87
N ASN A 64 20.66 -9.26 1.94
CA ASN A 64 21.61 -9.60 3.00
C ASN A 64 21.38 -8.79 4.29
N ASP A 65 20.90 -7.55 4.17
CA ASP A 65 20.58 -6.68 5.31
C ASP A 65 19.25 -5.94 5.06
N PRO A 66 18.13 -6.46 5.58
CA PRO A 66 16.81 -5.84 5.43
C PRO A 66 16.67 -4.47 6.09
N SER A 67 17.65 -4.05 6.90
CA SER A 67 17.66 -2.74 7.57
C SER A 67 18.16 -1.64 6.64
N LYS A 68 18.77 -2.00 5.50
CA LYS A 68 19.32 -1.06 4.52
C LYS A 68 18.39 -0.96 3.33
N GLU A 69 17.98 0.27 3.03
CA GLU A 69 17.32 0.58 1.76
C GLU A 69 18.26 0.32 0.59
N CYS A 70 17.70 -0.23 -0.48
CA CYS A 70 18.41 -0.51 -1.70
C CYS A 70 18.10 0.52 -2.78
N PHE A 71 19.15 1.05 -3.38
CA PHE A 71 19.11 2.05 -4.45
C PHE A 71 19.99 1.61 -5.63
N PRO A 72 19.67 2.03 -6.87
CA PRO A 72 18.52 2.88 -7.25
C PRO A 72 17.20 2.09 -7.37
N GLN A 73 16.09 2.77 -7.04
CA GLN A 73 14.73 2.26 -7.26
C GLN A 73 13.86 3.34 -7.90
N ALA A 74 12.91 2.97 -8.76
CA ALA A 74 11.93 3.88 -9.34
C ALA A 74 10.50 3.50 -8.93
N ARG A 75 9.65 4.49 -8.68
CA ARG A 75 8.27 4.35 -8.17
C ARG A 75 7.27 5.15 -9.02
N VAL A 76 6.03 4.67 -9.13
CA VAL A 76 4.88 5.34 -9.76
C VAL A 76 3.65 5.32 -8.86
#